data_AF-A0A1L9SCW0-F1
#
_entry.id   AF-A0A1L9SCW0-F1
#
_cell.length_a   1.000
_cell.length_b   1.000
_cell.length_c   1.000
_cell.angle_alpha   90.00
_cell.angle_beta   90.00
_cell.angle_gamma   90.00
#
_symmetry.space_group_name_H-M   'P 1'
#
loop_
_entity.id
_entity.type
_entity.pdbx_description
1 polymer ?
#
loop_
_entity_poly.entity_id
_entity_poly.type
_entity_poly.pdbx_seq_one_letter_code
_entity_poly.pdbx_strand_id
1 'polypeptide(L)'
;MSATSGPPYAPTTAAVGGVPTVGLDVPICAVFILLFIGGAVSHMTLFRRNMARDHKFIPSAVTFGFCMSRIIANAMRIAWACQPHSVSLGIAATIFVNAAIVLLFILNLIYAQRMLRAAHPHIGWAKPVSLFFKFVYMLVVVNIIMLITAIVQSFYTLNGNTRRIDRDIELYGTTCVAAIAFLPLPIVSFVLLFPRRIERIDKFGKGSWRAKAFIVGIGAVLLCLGASFRAATNWMPPRPLDDPAWYDSKACFYVFNFTIEIIVVYSYLLVRMDQRFHVPNGSSRRRHYRGPGPESDDSTTVQYLESGEDRVSATHPPSRDSESTQVPEKQESEKQISEKQASEQS
;
A
#
# COMPACT_ATOMS: atom_id res chain seq x y z
N MET A 1 -15.56 -0.66 -46.09
CA MET A 1 -15.43 -1.20 -44.71
C MET A 1 -16.78 -1.07 -44.05
N SER A 2 -17.50 -2.17 -43.87
CA SER A 2 -18.82 -2.16 -43.22
C SER A 2 -18.64 -1.79 -41.75
N ALA A 3 -19.13 -0.61 -41.36
CA ALA A 3 -19.24 -0.21 -39.97
C ALA A 3 -20.08 -1.27 -39.23
N THR A 4 -19.58 -1.76 -38.10
CA THR A 4 -20.34 -2.63 -37.21
C THR A 4 -21.64 -1.93 -36.81
N SER A 5 -22.78 -2.57 -37.09
CA SER A 5 -24.13 -2.04 -36.88
C SER A 5 -24.57 -2.08 -35.41
N GLY A 6 -23.67 -1.78 -34.48
CA GLY A 6 -23.93 -1.75 -33.03
C GLY A 6 -22.66 -1.64 -32.19
N PRO A 7 -22.77 -1.22 -30.91
CA PRO A 7 -21.66 -1.20 -29.96
C PRO A 7 -21.20 -2.62 -29.58
N PRO A 8 -19.96 -2.82 -29.12
CA PRO A 8 -18.91 -1.82 -28.93
C PRO A 8 -18.30 -1.32 -30.25
N TYR A 9 -18.10 -0.01 -30.34
CA TYR A 9 -17.52 0.68 -31.49
C TYR A 9 -15.99 0.61 -31.43
N ALA A 10 -15.35 0.37 -32.58
CA ALA A 10 -13.90 0.39 -32.67
C ALA A 10 -13.35 1.81 -32.40
N PRO A 11 -12.20 1.95 -31.71
CA PRO A 11 -11.52 3.23 -31.56
C PRO A 11 -11.15 3.81 -32.92
N THR A 12 -11.24 5.14 -33.05
CA THR A 12 -10.77 5.87 -34.23
C THR A 12 -9.40 6.50 -34.03
N THR A 13 -8.84 6.41 -32.82
CA THR A 13 -7.59 7.03 -32.41
C THR A 13 -6.54 5.97 -32.09
N ALA A 14 -5.27 6.30 -32.36
CA ALA A 14 -4.14 5.53 -31.91
C ALA A 14 -4.11 5.47 -30.37
N ALA A 15 -3.75 4.31 -29.85
CA ALA A 15 -3.52 4.07 -28.43
C ALA A 15 -2.11 3.51 -28.24
N VAL A 16 -1.55 3.73 -27.04
CA VAL A 16 -0.22 3.21 -26.71
C VAL A 16 -0.17 1.69 -26.88
N GLY A 17 0.75 1.24 -27.73
CA GLY A 17 0.93 -0.16 -28.08
C GLY A 17 0.11 -0.63 -29.29
N GLY A 18 -0.74 0.23 -29.84
CA GLY A 18 -1.54 -0.02 -31.04
C GLY A 18 -2.34 -1.33 -31.04
N VAL A 19 -2.74 -1.77 -32.22
CA VAL A 19 -3.35 -3.08 -32.44
C VAL A 19 -2.27 -4.17 -32.36
N PRO A 20 -2.43 -5.19 -31.50
CA PRO A 20 -1.45 -6.24 -31.35
C PRO A 20 -1.40 -7.14 -32.60
N THR A 21 -0.24 -7.73 -32.88
CA THR A 21 0.03 -8.58 -34.04
C THR A 21 0.64 -9.90 -33.60
N VAL A 22 0.24 -11.00 -34.25
CA VAL A 22 0.71 -12.35 -33.91
C VAL A 22 2.24 -12.46 -33.91
N GLY A 23 2.91 -11.94 -34.94
CA GLY A 23 4.36 -12.09 -35.10
C GLY A 23 5.23 -11.39 -34.04
N LEU A 24 4.68 -10.41 -33.32
CA LEU A 24 5.45 -9.60 -32.36
C LEU A 24 4.88 -9.67 -30.94
N ASP A 25 3.58 -9.41 -30.76
CA ASP A 25 2.98 -9.29 -29.44
C ASP A 25 2.87 -10.66 -28.75
N VAL A 26 2.62 -11.74 -29.49
CA VAL A 26 2.49 -13.09 -28.92
C VAL A 26 3.77 -13.58 -28.25
N PRO A 27 4.95 -13.57 -28.91
CA PRO A 27 6.18 -14.00 -28.26
C PRO A 27 6.55 -13.11 -27.06
N ILE A 28 6.39 -11.78 -27.18
CA ILE A 28 6.69 -10.84 -26.08
C ILE A 28 5.77 -11.08 -24.88
N CYS A 29 4.46 -11.18 -25.09
CA CYS A 29 3.49 -11.47 -24.04
C CYS A 29 3.74 -12.84 -23.40
N ALA A 30 4.13 -13.87 -24.17
CA ALA A 30 4.46 -15.18 -23.63
C ALA A 30 5.65 -15.12 -22.66
N VAL A 31 6.70 -14.36 -22.99
CA VAL A 31 7.84 -14.12 -22.08
C VAL A 31 7.37 -13.40 -20.82
N PHE A 32 6.58 -12.34 -20.92
CA PHE A 32 6.04 -11.66 -19.73
C PHE A 32 5.17 -12.59 -18.88
N ILE A 33 4.32 -13.42 -19.48
CA ILE A 33 3.52 -14.42 -18.75
C ILE A 33 4.44 -15.34 -17.95
N LEU A 34 5.49 -15.90 -18.55
CA LEU A 34 6.45 -16.74 -17.84
C LEU A 34 7.12 -16.00 -16.67
N LEU A 35 7.55 -14.75 -16.89
CA LEU A 35 8.15 -13.93 -15.84
C LEU A 35 7.18 -13.63 -14.69
N PHE A 36 5.91 -13.32 -14.98
CA PHE A 36 4.89 -13.08 -13.96
C PHE A 36 4.43 -14.36 -13.27
N ILE A 37 4.43 -15.52 -13.94
CA ILE A 37 4.23 -16.82 -13.29
C ILE A 37 5.34 -17.05 -12.26
N GLY A 38 6.61 -16.84 -12.64
CA GLY A 38 7.74 -16.93 -11.71
C GLY A 38 7.58 -16.00 -10.51
N GLY A 39 7.17 -14.75 -10.74
CA GLY A 39 6.87 -13.77 -9.70
C GLY A 39 5.71 -14.21 -8.79
N ALA A 40 4.60 -14.68 -9.37
CA ALA A 40 3.42 -15.14 -8.65
C ALA A 40 3.75 -16.33 -7.74
N VAL A 41 4.37 -17.37 -8.29
CA VAL A 41 4.78 -18.57 -7.54
C VAL A 41 5.71 -18.17 -6.41
N SER A 42 6.69 -17.32 -6.67
CA SER A 42 7.67 -16.89 -5.66
C SER A 42 7.03 -16.10 -4.51
N HIS A 43 6.20 -15.09 -4.81
CA HIS A 43 5.53 -14.28 -3.79
C HIS A 43 4.47 -15.06 -3.01
N MET A 44 3.74 -15.97 -3.66
CA MET A 44 2.79 -16.86 -2.97
C MET A 44 3.52 -17.85 -2.05
N THR A 45 4.60 -18.46 -2.54
CA THR A 45 5.45 -19.35 -1.74
C THR A 45 5.99 -18.62 -0.51
N LEU A 46 6.50 -17.41 -0.72
CA LEU A 46 7.01 -16.56 0.35
C LEU A 46 5.92 -16.22 1.38
N PHE A 47 4.74 -15.82 0.91
CA PHE A 47 3.60 -15.52 1.77
C PHE A 47 3.18 -16.72 2.62
N ARG A 48 3.02 -17.90 2.00
CA ARG A 48 2.65 -19.14 2.72
C ARG A 48 3.70 -19.55 3.74
N ARG A 49 4.99 -19.52 3.38
CA ARG A 49 6.09 -19.87 4.29
C ARG A 49 6.21 -18.91 5.47
N ASN A 50 5.96 -17.62 5.24
CA ASN A 50 5.97 -16.63 6.30
C ASN A 50 4.74 -16.78 7.22
N MET A 51 3.56 -17.02 6.65
CA MET A 51 2.34 -17.28 7.43
C MET A 51 2.45 -18.55 8.29
N ALA A 52 3.11 -19.61 7.79
CA ALA A 52 3.39 -20.82 8.55
C ALA A 52 4.38 -20.61 9.73
N ARG A 53 4.97 -19.42 9.86
CA ARG A 53 5.88 -19.01 10.93
C ARG A 53 5.34 -17.81 11.71
N ASP A 54 4.03 -17.59 11.68
CA ASP A 54 3.32 -16.44 12.27
C ASP A 54 3.82 -15.06 11.82
N HIS A 55 4.52 -15.01 10.69
CA HIS A 55 5.07 -13.82 10.08
C HIS A 55 4.10 -13.33 8.99
N LYS A 56 3.03 -12.63 9.40
CA LYS A 56 2.01 -12.16 8.45
C LYS A 56 2.51 -10.96 7.62
N PHE A 57 2.82 -11.19 6.35
CA PHE A 57 3.22 -10.14 5.41
C PHE A 57 2.29 -10.04 4.19
N ILE A 58 1.14 -9.39 4.38
CA ILE A 58 0.11 -9.16 3.35
C ILE A 58 0.66 -8.60 2.02
N PRO A 59 1.67 -7.69 1.99
CA PRO A 59 2.18 -7.16 0.71
C PRO A 59 2.67 -8.23 -0.28
N SER A 60 3.17 -9.39 0.17
CA SER A 60 3.52 -10.49 -0.72
C SER A 60 2.28 -11.11 -1.40
N ALA A 61 1.16 -11.26 -0.67
CA ALA A 61 -0.09 -11.72 -1.27
C ALA A 61 -0.66 -10.73 -2.30
N VAL A 62 -0.55 -9.43 -2.03
CA VAL A 62 -0.94 -8.38 -2.98
C VAL A 62 -0.06 -8.42 -4.24
N THR A 63 1.25 -8.63 -4.09
CA THR A 63 2.19 -8.75 -5.22
C THR A 63 1.90 -10.01 -6.05
N PHE A 64 1.48 -11.11 -5.41
CA PHE A 64 0.96 -12.28 -6.12
C PHE A 64 -0.29 -11.93 -6.94
N GLY A 65 -1.28 -11.25 -6.35
CA GLY A 65 -2.50 -10.84 -7.06
C GLY A 65 -2.20 -9.92 -8.24
N PHE A 66 -1.22 -9.03 -8.09
CA PHE A 66 -0.68 -8.20 -9.17
C PHE A 66 -0.06 -9.04 -10.30
N CYS A 67 0.73 -10.06 -9.98
CA CYS A 67 1.28 -10.95 -11.02
C CYS A 67 0.16 -11.70 -11.76
N MET A 68 -0.87 -12.15 -11.06
CA MET A 68 -2.03 -12.81 -11.67
C MET A 68 -2.79 -11.88 -12.62
N SER A 69 -3.03 -10.62 -12.24
CA SER A 69 -3.68 -9.65 -13.14
C SER A 69 -2.83 -9.36 -14.37
N ARG A 70 -1.50 -9.36 -14.25
CA ARG A 70 -0.58 -9.21 -15.39
C ARG A 70 -0.52 -10.42 -16.31
N ILE A 71 -0.66 -11.62 -15.80
CA ILE A 71 -0.82 -12.83 -16.62
C ILE A 71 -2.10 -12.71 -17.46
N ILE A 72 -3.21 -12.31 -16.84
CA ILE A 72 -4.49 -12.12 -17.55
C ILE A 72 -4.38 -11.01 -18.60
N ALA A 73 -3.76 -9.88 -18.26
CA ALA A 73 -3.55 -8.77 -19.20
C ALA A 73 -2.80 -9.22 -20.47
N ASN A 74 -1.69 -9.96 -20.30
CA ASN A 74 -0.91 -10.47 -21.42
C ASN A 74 -1.66 -11.56 -22.19
N ALA A 75 -2.41 -12.43 -21.52
CA ALA A 75 -3.24 -13.45 -22.17
C ALA A 75 -4.35 -12.82 -23.03
N MET A 76 -5.02 -11.77 -22.52
CA MET A 76 -6.01 -11.01 -23.30
C MET A 76 -5.38 -10.29 -24.48
N ARG A 77 -4.15 -9.77 -24.33
CA ARG A 77 -3.41 -9.16 -25.44
C ARG A 77 -3.02 -10.17 -26.52
N ILE A 78 -2.65 -11.40 -26.14
CA ILE A 78 -2.44 -12.52 -27.09
C ILE A 78 -3.75 -12.87 -27.81
N ALA A 79 -4.85 -13.03 -27.08
CA ALA A 79 -6.14 -13.33 -27.67
C ALA A 79 -6.59 -12.24 -28.67
N TRP A 80 -6.39 -10.97 -28.33
CA TRP A 80 -6.64 -9.85 -29.23
C TRP A 80 -5.72 -9.87 -30.46
N ALA A 81 -4.45 -10.25 -30.32
CA ALA A 81 -3.53 -10.39 -31.46
C ALA A 81 -4.00 -11.46 -32.47
N CYS A 82 -4.58 -12.56 -31.96
CA CYS A 82 -5.13 -13.64 -32.79
C CYS A 82 -6.50 -13.30 -33.39
N GLN A 83 -7.22 -12.35 -32.80
CA GLN A 83 -8.56 -11.91 -33.23
C GLN A 83 -8.64 -10.38 -33.25
N PRO A 84 -7.91 -9.69 -34.15
CA PRO A 84 -7.73 -8.24 -34.10
C PRO A 84 -9.04 -7.45 -34.33
N HIS A 85 -10.03 -8.06 -34.99
CA HIS A 85 -11.35 -7.47 -35.23
C HIS A 85 -12.29 -7.53 -34.01
N SER A 86 -11.93 -8.25 -32.95
CA SER A 86 -12.73 -8.34 -31.74
C SER A 86 -12.50 -7.14 -30.82
N VAL A 87 -13.39 -6.14 -30.90
CA VAL A 87 -13.34 -4.93 -30.07
C VAL A 87 -13.43 -5.28 -28.58
N SER A 88 -14.25 -6.27 -28.21
CA SER A 88 -14.41 -6.72 -26.82
C SER A 88 -13.11 -7.25 -26.21
N LEU A 89 -12.30 -7.97 -26.99
CA LEU A 89 -10.98 -8.42 -26.53
C LEU A 89 -10.02 -7.24 -26.33
N GLY A 90 -10.06 -6.25 -27.22
CA GLY A 90 -9.29 -5.01 -27.08
C GLY A 90 -9.66 -4.21 -25.82
N ILE A 91 -10.96 -4.09 -25.53
CA ILE A 91 -11.46 -3.46 -24.30
C ILE A 91 -10.96 -4.22 -23.06
N ALA A 92 -11.14 -5.54 -23.03
CA ALA A 92 -10.70 -6.36 -21.90
C ALA A 92 -9.19 -6.26 -21.66
N ALA A 93 -8.39 -6.33 -22.72
CA ALA A 93 -6.94 -6.17 -22.63
C ALA A 93 -6.57 -4.79 -22.05
N THR A 94 -7.22 -3.72 -22.50
CA THR A 94 -6.98 -2.36 -22.02
C THR A 94 -7.33 -2.18 -20.54
N ILE A 95 -8.47 -2.75 -20.10
CA ILE A 95 -8.90 -2.71 -18.70
C ILE A 95 -7.86 -3.38 -17.79
N PHE A 96 -7.44 -4.60 -18.12
CA PHE A 96 -6.45 -5.32 -17.29
C PHE A 96 -5.07 -4.65 -17.31
N VAL A 97 -4.66 -4.05 -18.44
CA VAL A 97 -3.40 -3.29 -18.52
C VAL A 97 -3.45 -2.10 -17.56
N ASN A 98 -4.54 -1.35 -17.54
CA ASN A 98 -4.65 -0.11 -16.77
C ASN A 98 -4.97 -0.34 -15.28
N ALA A 99 -5.88 -1.26 -14.96
CA ALA A 99 -6.34 -1.49 -13.58
C ALA A 99 -5.25 -2.08 -12.67
N ALA A 100 -4.38 -2.94 -13.21
CA ALA A 100 -3.38 -3.66 -12.41
C ALA A 100 -2.30 -2.74 -11.81
N ILE A 101 -1.98 -1.63 -12.49
CA ILE A 101 -0.82 -0.76 -12.19
C ILE A 101 -0.86 -0.24 -10.75
N VAL A 102 -2.05 0.09 -10.25
CA VAL A 102 -2.21 0.84 -9.00
C VAL A 102 -1.79 0.03 -7.77
N LEU A 103 -1.78 -1.30 -7.86
CA LEU A 103 -1.39 -2.19 -6.77
C LEU A 103 0.05 -1.92 -6.31
N LEU A 104 1.00 -1.74 -7.24
CA LEU A 104 2.40 -1.46 -6.88
C LEU A 104 2.57 -0.07 -6.26
N PHE A 105 1.77 0.92 -6.67
CA PHE A 105 1.77 2.25 -6.06
C PHE A 105 1.29 2.20 -4.61
N ILE A 106 0.20 1.48 -4.35
CA ILE A 106 -0.31 1.27 -2.99
C ILE A 106 0.78 0.59 -2.14
N LEU A 107 1.42 -0.46 -2.65
CA LEU A 107 2.47 -1.16 -1.91
C LEU A 107 3.65 -0.24 -1.57
N ASN A 108 4.14 0.53 -2.54
CA ASN A 108 5.25 1.45 -2.31
C ASN A 108 4.88 2.57 -1.34
N LEU A 109 3.64 3.06 -1.40
CA LEU A 109 3.10 4.04 -0.46
C LEU A 109 2.97 3.47 0.95
N ILE A 110 2.54 2.21 1.10
CA ILE A 110 2.51 1.51 2.39
C ILE A 110 3.93 1.44 2.99
N TYR A 111 4.96 1.14 2.17
CA TYR A 111 6.33 1.09 2.66
C TYR A 111 6.84 2.47 3.09
N ALA A 112 6.56 3.52 2.32
CA ALA A 112 6.87 4.90 2.71
C ALA A 112 6.13 5.33 3.99
N GLN A 113 4.85 4.99 4.12
CA GLN A 113 4.06 5.23 5.33
C GLN A 113 4.66 4.52 6.55
N ARG A 114 5.13 3.26 6.38
CA ARG A 114 5.81 2.52 7.45
C ARG A 114 7.10 3.22 7.87
N MET A 115 7.88 3.71 6.92
CA MET A 115 9.08 4.48 7.24
C MET A 115 8.75 5.78 7.99
N LEU A 116 7.73 6.53 7.56
CA LEU A 116 7.30 7.74 8.25
C LEU A 116 6.89 7.48 9.70
N ARG A 117 6.11 6.42 9.94
CA ARG A 117 5.66 6.02 11.28
C ARG A 117 6.81 5.57 12.19
N ALA A 118 7.84 4.94 11.63
CA ALA A 118 9.01 4.52 12.40
C ALA A 118 9.98 5.67 12.72
N ALA A 119 10.15 6.61 11.79
CA ALA A 119 11.05 7.75 11.97
C ALA A 119 10.44 8.88 12.80
N HIS A 120 9.14 9.13 12.60
CA HIS A 120 8.40 10.21 13.27
C HIS A 120 7.06 9.69 13.81
N PRO A 121 7.05 8.92 14.92
CA PRO A 121 5.82 8.34 15.46
C PRO A 121 4.71 9.37 15.72
N HIS A 122 5.04 10.53 16.32
CA HIS A 122 4.05 11.58 16.58
C HIS A 122 3.35 12.09 15.31
N ILE A 123 4.07 12.22 14.20
CA ILE A 123 3.52 12.68 12.92
C ILE A 123 2.84 11.52 12.20
N GLY A 124 3.53 10.39 12.03
CA GLY A 124 3.05 9.24 11.26
C GLY A 124 1.81 8.56 11.85
N TRP A 125 1.60 8.68 13.17
CA TRP A 125 0.41 8.19 13.87
C TRP A 125 -0.61 9.28 14.18
N ALA A 126 -0.33 10.55 13.86
CA ALA A 126 -1.30 11.62 14.02
C ALA A 126 -2.59 11.30 13.25
N LYS A 127 -3.73 11.66 13.84
CA LYS A 127 -5.06 11.54 13.21
C LYS A 127 -5.09 12.11 11.79
N PRO A 128 -4.64 13.37 11.52
CA PRO A 128 -4.67 13.93 10.16
C PRO A 128 -3.86 13.12 9.15
N VAL A 129 -2.64 12.70 9.50
CA VAL A 129 -1.78 11.90 8.60
C VAL A 129 -2.40 10.53 8.34
N SER A 130 -2.94 9.87 9.36
CA SER A 130 -3.61 8.58 9.18
C SER A 130 -4.90 8.70 8.36
N LEU A 131 -5.65 9.80 8.50
CA LEU A 131 -6.82 10.08 7.68
C LEU A 131 -6.43 10.37 6.22
N PHE A 132 -5.34 11.12 6.00
CA PHE A 132 -4.80 11.38 4.67
C PHE A 132 -4.49 10.07 3.92
N PHE A 133 -3.74 9.14 4.52
CA PHE A 133 -3.47 7.85 3.86
C PHE A 133 -4.74 7.05 3.60
N LYS A 134 -5.71 7.03 4.53
CA LYS A 134 -7.01 6.37 4.31
C LYS A 134 -7.75 7.00 3.13
N PHE A 135 -7.78 8.34 3.05
CA PHE A 135 -8.38 9.08 1.95
C PHE A 135 -7.69 8.72 0.62
N VAL A 136 -6.36 8.71 0.57
CA VAL A 136 -5.61 8.31 -0.63
C VAL A 136 -5.95 6.88 -1.06
N TYR A 137 -6.05 5.92 -0.13
CA TYR A 137 -6.43 4.54 -0.47
C TYR A 137 -7.88 4.43 -0.96
N MET A 138 -8.81 5.18 -0.38
CA MET A 138 -10.20 5.25 -0.88
C MET A 138 -10.26 5.90 -2.26
N LEU A 139 -9.51 6.99 -2.45
CA LEU A 139 -9.40 7.71 -3.72
C LEU A 139 -8.90 6.79 -4.83
N VAL A 140 -7.93 5.92 -4.55
CA VAL A 140 -7.47 4.89 -5.50
C VAL A 140 -8.61 3.99 -5.96
N VAL A 141 -9.40 3.45 -5.02
CA VAL A 141 -10.51 2.54 -5.36
C VAL A 141 -11.55 3.26 -6.22
N VAL A 142 -11.91 4.48 -5.84
CA VAL A 142 -12.85 5.32 -6.62
C VAL A 142 -12.30 5.60 -8.02
N ASN A 143 -11.01 5.94 -8.16
CA ASN A 143 -10.38 6.16 -9.46
C ASN A 143 -10.42 4.91 -10.35
N ILE A 144 -10.18 3.72 -9.80
CA ILE A 144 -10.25 2.47 -10.58
C ILE A 144 -11.67 2.26 -11.14
N ILE A 145 -12.71 2.42 -10.29
CA ILE A 145 -14.11 2.26 -10.72
C ILE A 145 -14.47 3.29 -11.79
N MET A 146 -14.07 4.54 -11.58
CA MET A 146 -14.35 5.65 -12.50
C MET A 146 -13.66 5.44 -13.85
N LEU A 147 -12.38 5.07 -13.86
CA LEU A 147 -11.61 4.80 -15.08
C LEU A 147 -12.16 3.60 -15.86
N ILE A 148 -12.50 2.51 -15.19
CA ILE A 148 -13.08 1.34 -15.87
C ILE A 148 -14.42 1.72 -16.51
N THR A 149 -15.27 2.45 -15.79
CA THR A 149 -16.57 2.90 -16.30
C THR A 149 -16.39 3.82 -17.51
N ALA A 150 -15.52 4.83 -17.44
CA ALA A 150 -15.27 5.75 -18.55
C ALA A 150 -14.68 5.05 -19.77
N ILE A 151 -13.68 4.17 -19.56
CA ILE A 151 -13.10 3.37 -20.64
C ILE A 151 -14.21 2.57 -21.29
N VAL A 152 -14.97 1.75 -20.57
CA VAL A 152 -16.04 0.93 -21.17
C VAL A 152 -17.08 1.80 -21.87
N GLN A 153 -17.59 2.85 -21.23
CA GLN A 153 -18.61 3.72 -21.79
C GLN A 153 -18.18 4.36 -23.12
N SER A 154 -16.91 4.77 -23.24
CA SER A 154 -16.38 5.38 -24.45
C SER A 154 -16.52 4.51 -25.70
N PHE A 155 -16.47 3.17 -25.55
CA PHE A 155 -16.67 2.20 -26.63
C PHE A 155 -18.14 1.91 -26.91
N TYR A 156 -19.07 2.20 -25.99
CA TYR A 156 -20.50 1.90 -26.15
C TYR A 156 -21.34 3.12 -26.53
N THR A 157 -20.73 4.30 -26.64
CA THR A 157 -21.43 5.55 -27.01
C THR A 157 -20.83 6.19 -28.26
N LEU A 158 -21.69 6.78 -29.10
CA LEU A 158 -21.31 7.69 -30.19
C LEU A 158 -21.55 9.16 -29.81
N ASN A 159 -22.12 9.44 -28.64
CA ASN A 159 -22.40 10.80 -28.20
C ASN A 159 -21.09 11.52 -27.84
N GLY A 160 -20.77 12.58 -28.59
CA GLY A 160 -19.55 13.37 -28.38
C GLY A 160 -19.47 14.02 -26.99
N ASN A 161 -20.60 14.39 -26.39
CA ASN A 161 -20.64 14.94 -25.03
C ASN A 161 -20.22 13.91 -23.98
N THR A 162 -20.72 12.67 -24.11
CA THR A 162 -20.35 11.56 -23.22
C THR A 162 -18.88 11.21 -23.37
N ARG A 163 -18.38 11.09 -24.61
CA ARG A 163 -16.95 10.81 -24.86
C ARG A 163 -16.03 11.90 -24.31
N ARG A 164 -16.45 13.17 -24.37
CA ARG A 164 -15.70 14.28 -23.76
C ARG A 164 -15.62 14.12 -22.24
N ILE A 165 -16.73 13.79 -21.58
CA ILE A 165 -16.74 13.54 -20.13
C ILE A 165 -15.86 12.32 -19.77
N ASP A 166 -15.97 11.23 -20.53
CA ASP A 166 -15.13 10.04 -20.34
C ASP A 166 -13.65 10.38 -20.48
N ARG A 167 -13.32 11.22 -21.47
CA ARG A 167 -11.96 11.73 -21.68
C ARG A 167 -11.47 12.57 -20.50
N ASP A 168 -12.29 13.49 -19.99
CA ASP A 168 -11.94 14.30 -18.81
C ASP A 168 -11.71 13.43 -17.57
N ILE A 169 -12.54 12.39 -17.40
CA ILE A 169 -12.37 11.39 -16.34
C ILE A 169 -11.05 10.62 -16.49
N GLU A 170 -10.70 10.20 -17.70
CA GLU A 170 -9.43 9.49 -17.95
C GLU A 170 -8.20 10.38 -17.68
N LEU A 171 -8.26 11.65 -18.09
CA LEU A 171 -7.21 12.64 -17.81
C LEU A 171 -7.06 12.87 -16.31
N TYR A 172 -8.17 13.10 -15.60
CA TYR A 172 -8.17 13.22 -14.15
C TYR A 172 -7.60 11.96 -13.49
N GLY A 173 -8.13 10.78 -13.82
CA GLY A 173 -7.78 9.55 -13.14
C GLY A 173 -6.33 9.15 -13.32
N THR A 174 -5.79 9.30 -14.53
CA THR A 174 -4.37 9.04 -14.79
C THR A 174 -3.46 10.06 -14.12
N THR A 175 -3.86 11.32 -14.04
CA THR A 175 -3.12 12.38 -13.32
C THR A 175 -3.12 12.14 -11.81
N CYS A 176 -4.27 11.78 -11.24
CA CYS A 176 -4.39 11.44 -9.81
C CYS A 176 -3.54 10.22 -9.45
N VAL A 177 -3.60 9.17 -10.25
CA VAL A 177 -2.79 7.97 -10.04
C VAL A 177 -1.29 8.29 -10.17
N ALA A 178 -0.90 9.15 -11.10
CA ALA A 178 0.47 9.65 -11.19
C ALA A 178 0.88 10.41 -9.92
N ALA A 179 0.09 11.38 -9.46
CA ALA A 179 0.36 12.11 -8.23
C ALA A 179 0.54 11.17 -7.01
N ILE A 180 -0.27 10.12 -6.92
CA ILE A 180 -0.15 9.09 -5.87
C ILE A 180 1.17 8.31 -6.01
N ALA A 181 1.59 7.96 -7.23
CA ALA A 181 2.87 7.29 -7.46
C ALA A 181 4.07 8.14 -7.02
N PHE A 182 3.95 9.49 -7.06
CA PHE A 182 4.97 10.42 -6.58
C PHE A 182 5.04 10.54 -5.06
N LEU A 183 3.94 10.34 -4.31
CA LEU A 183 3.89 10.53 -2.84
C LEU A 183 5.01 9.83 -2.03
N PRO A 184 5.47 8.61 -2.35
CA PRO A 184 6.58 7.98 -1.64
C PRO A 184 7.88 8.80 -1.69
N LEU A 185 8.16 9.54 -2.78
CA LEU A 185 9.39 10.33 -2.93
C LEU A 185 9.53 11.43 -1.87
N PRO A 186 8.59 12.40 -1.72
CA PRO A 186 8.70 13.43 -0.69
C PRO A 186 8.66 12.82 0.71
N ILE A 187 7.92 11.73 0.94
CA ILE A 187 7.88 11.06 2.25
C ILE A 187 9.27 10.48 2.60
N VAL A 188 9.89 9.75 1.68
CA VAL A 188 11.23 9.17 1.91
C VAL A 188 12.28 10.26 2.04
N SER A 189 12.22 11.31 1.21
CA SER A 189 13.12 12.47 1.32
C SER A 189 12.99 13.17 2.66
N PHE A 190 11.77 13.42 3.13
CA PHE A 190 11.51 14.01 4.44
C PHE A 190 12.12 13.16 5.56
N VAL A 191 11.87 11.85 5.53
CA VAL A 191 12.40 10.89 6.50
C VAL A 191 13.94 10.83 6.52
N LEU A 192 14.60 11.08 5.38
CA LEU A 192 16.06 11.08 5.27
C LEU A 192 16.69 12.41 5.68
N LEU A 193 16.05 13.54 5.36
CA LEU A 193 16.55 14.89 5.62
C LEU A 193 16.34 15.35 7.05
N PHE A 194 15.32 14.83 7.74
CA PHE A 194 15.00 15.18 9.12
C PHE A 194 15.20 14.01 10.10
N PRO A 195 16.42 13.41 10.20
CA PRO A 195 16.66 12.32 11.13
C PRO A 195 16.53 12.81 12.58
N ARG A 196 15.64 12.20 13.35
CA ARG A 196 15.45 12.52 14.77
C ARG A 196 16.67 12.08 15.57
N ARG A 197 17.42 13.04 16.15
CA ARG A 197 18.65 12.77 16.94
C ARG A 197 18.39 12.21 18.34
N ILE A 198 17.18 12.37 18.89
CA ILE A 198 16.91 12.20 20.34
C ILE A 198 16.06 10.95 20.66
N GLU A 199 15.22 10.47 19.73
CA GLU A 199 14.47 9.21 19.91
C GLU A 199 15.01 8.13 18.96
N ARG A 200 15.29 6.95 19.51
CA ARG A 200 15.71 5.77 18.73
C ARG A 200 14.59 5.46 17.73
N ILE A 201 14.87 5.60 16.43
CA ILE A 201 14.00 5.14 15.33
C ILE A 201 13.44 3.78 15.70
N ASP A 202 12.11 3.63 15.62
CA ASP A 202 11.44 2.38 15.95
C ASP A 202 11.96 1.29 15.00
N LYS A 203 12.84 0.43 15.53
CA LYS A 203 13.44 -0.66 14.75
C LYS A 203 12.34 -1.67 14.42
N PHE A 204 11.92 -1.72 13.16
CA PHE A 204 11.03 -2.76 12.64
C PHE A 204 11.74 -3.58 11.57
N GLY A 205 11.31 -4.82 11.35
CA GLY A 205 11.90 -5.72 10.35
C GLY A 205 13.43 -5.88 10.44
N LYS A 206 14.04 -6.33 9.35
CA LYS A 206 15.49 -6.54 9.23
C LYS A 206 16.17 -5.50 8.31
N GLY A 207 17.50 -5.41 8.41
CA GLY A 207 18.34 -4.60 7.53
C GLY A 207 18.48 -3.13 7.94
N SER A 208 19.43 -2.44 7.29
CA SER A 208 19.76 -1.05 7.60
C SER A 208 18.68 -0.07 7.15
N TRP A 209 18.54 1.04 7.88
CA TRP A 209 17.59 2.11 7.58
C TRP A 209 17.79 2.71 6.18
N ARG A 210 19.04 3.00 5.82
CA ARG A 210 19.41 3.54 4.50
C ARG A 210 19.03 2.59 3.37
N ALA A 211 19.23 1.28 3.55
CA ALA A 211 18.83 0.31 2.53
C ALA A 211 17.32 0.31 2.30
N LYS A 212 16.52 0.41 3.37
CA LYS A 212 15.05 0.52 3.24
C LYS A 212 14.64 1.77 2.46
N ALA A 213 15.24 2.91 2.79
CA ALA A 213 14.98 4.17 2.09
C ALA A 213 15.35 4.08 0.61
N PHE A 214 16.51 3.51 0.30
CA PHE A 214 16.98 3.33 -1.07
C PHE A 214 16.07 2.40 -1.88
N ILE A 215 15.62 1.27 -1.29
CA ILE A 215 14.70 0.33 -1.94
C ILE A 215 13.37 1.01 -2.28
N VAL A 216 12.76 1.71 -1.31
CA VAL A 216 11.48 2.42 -1.53
C VAL A 216 11.66 3.59 -2.50
N GLY A 217 12.79 4.29 -2.42
CA GLY A 217 13.14 5.40 -3.32
C GLY A 217 13.30 4.95 -4.77
N ILE A 218 14.08 3.89 -5.04
CA ILE A 218 14.22 3.32 -6.39
C ILE A 218 12.87 2.82 -6.90
N GLY A 219 12.13 2.08 -6.07
CA GLY A 219 10.79 1.62 -6.41
C GLY A 219 9.88 2.79 -6.78
N ALA A 220 9.94 3.89 -6.03
CA ALA A 220 9.19 5.10 -6.31
C ALA A 220 9.58 5.73 -7.64
N VAL A 221 10.88 5.90 -7.92
CA VAL A 221 11.35 6.48 -9.19
C VAL A 221 10.87 5.66 -10.40
N LEU A 222 11.03 4.33 -10.34
CA LEU A 222 10.58 3.43 -11.40
C LEU A 222 9.06 3.51 -11.62
N LEU A 223 8.30 3.48 -10.54
CA LEU A 223 6.84 3.57 -10.58
C LEU A 223 6.35 4.95 -11.06
N CYS A 224 7.03 6.03 -10.65
CA CYS A 224 6.77 7.40 -11.13
C CYS A 224 7.05 7.53 -12.61
N LEU A 225 8.13 6.93 -13.13
CA LEU A 225 8.45 6.97 -14.55
C LEU A 225 7.30 6.38 -15.39
N GLY A 226 6.83 5.17 -15.03
CA GLY A 226 5.70 4.56 -15.73
C GLY A 226 4.41 5.36 -15.59
N ALA A 227 4.13 5.91 -14.40
CA ALA A 227 2.92 6.70 -14.17
C ALA A 227 2.94 8.04 -14.92
N SER A 228 4.10 8.70 -14.96
CA SER A 228 4.32 9.96 -15.70
C SER A 228 4.18 9.75 -17.20
N PHE A 229 4.74 8.65 -17.73
CA PHE A 229 4.58 8.31 -19.13
C PHE A 229 3.09 8.17 -19.49
N ARG A 230 2.33 7.38 -18.73
CA ARG A 230 0.88 7.18 -18.97
C ARG A 230 0.08 8.47 -18.86
N ALA A 231 0.34 9.29 -17.84
CA ALA A 231 -0.32 10.58 -17.70
C ALA A 231 0.03 11.48 -18.89
N ALA A 232 1.31 11.61 -19.23
CA ALA A 232 1.77 12.45 -20.33
C ALA A 232 1.18 12.02 -21.68
N THR A 233 1.21 10.72 -22.02
CA THR A 233 0.62 10.23 -23.26
C THR A 233 -0.89 10.41 -23.28
N ASN A 234 -1.55 10.26 -22.12
CA ASN A 234 -2.97 10.56 -22.04
C ASN A 234 -3.25 12.05 -22.19
N TRP A 235 -2.39 12.99 -21.79
CA TRP A 235 -2.63 14.42 -22.02
C TRP A 235 -2.36 14.86 -23.46
N MET A 236 -1.66 14.05 -24.26
CA MET A 236 -1.42 14.40 -25.66
C MET A 236 -2.72 14.38 -26.48
N PRO A 237 -2.80 15.23 -27.53
CA PRO A 237 -3.92 15.20 -28.46
C PRO A 237 -4.07 13.80 -29.07
N PRO A 238 -5.30 13.25 -29.13
CA PRO A 238 -5.54 11.96 -29.77
C PRO A 238 -5.13 12.01 -31.24
N ARG A 239 -4.25 11.09 -31.66
CA ARG A 239 -3.85 10.96 -33.06
C ARG A 239 -4.68 9.88 -33.77
N PRO A 240 -4.90 9.96 -35.08
CA PRO A 240 -5.63 8.93 -35.80
C PRO A 240 -4.79 7.64 -35.94
N LEU A 241 -5.47 6.52 -36.22
CA LEU A 241 -4.85 5.18 -36.24
C LEU A 241 -3.75 5.00 -37.30
N ASP A 242 -3.84 5.73 -38.39
CA ASP A 242 -2.92 5.72 -39.53
C ASP A 242 -1.69 6.61 -39.33
N ASP A 243 -1.70 7.49 -38.33
CA ASP A 243 -0.60 8.39 -37.99
C ASP A 243 -0.28 8.38 -36.47
N PRO A 244 0.15 7.23 -35.92
CA PRO A 244 0.47 7.09 -34.50
C PRO A 244 1.74 7.89 -34.13
N ALA A 245 1.83 8.38 -32.90
CA ALA A 245 3.05 9.02 -32.41
C ALA A 245 4.14 8.00 -32.05
N TRP A 246 5.37 8.48 -31.86
CA TRP A 246 6.50 7.62 -31.44
C TRP A 246 6.22 6.91 -30.09
N TYR A 247 5.51 7.57 -29.18
CA TYR A 247 5.14 7.02 -27.88
C TYR A 247 3.99 6.01 -27.95
N ASP A 248 3.26 5.94 -29.08
CA ASP A 248 2.23 4.92 -29.30
C ASP A 248 2.82 3.56 -29.72
N SER A 249 4.14 3.50 -29.90
CA SER A 249 4.85 2.28 -30.29
C SER A 249 4.67 1.14 -29.29
N LYS A 250 4.71 -0.09 -29.83
CA LYS A 250 4.70 -1.34 -29.04
C LYS A 250 5.86 -1.41 -28.05
N ALA A 251 7.03 -0.88 -28.43
CA ALA A 251 8.19 -0.79 -27.54
C ALA A 251 7.87 0.02 -26.28
N CYS A 252 7.33 1.23 -26.44
CA CYS A 252 6.93 2.07 -25.30
C CYS A 252 5.88 1.36 -24.43
N PHE A 253 4.89 0.74 -25.06
CA PHE A 253 3.86 -0.01 -24.35
C PHE A 253 4.46 -1.08 -23.41
N TYR A 254 5.35 -1.94 -23.91
CA TYR A 254 5.94 -3.03 -23.11
C TYR A 254 6.94 -2.54 -22.06
N VAL A 255 7.70 -1.48 -22.35
CA VAL A 255 8.65 -0.89 -21.40
C VAL A 255 7.90 -0.29 -20.20
N PHE A 256 6.96 0.61 -20.45
CA PHE A 256 6.32 1.39 -19.38
C PHE A 256 5.21 0.65 -18.64
N ASN A 257 4.58 -0.36 -19.25
CA ASN A 257 3.49 -1.13 -18.62
C ASN A 257 3.88 -2.50 -18.08
N PHE A 258 5.01 -3.08 -18.49
CA PHE A 258 5.38 -4.43 -18.02
C PHE A 258 6.82 -4.52 -17.55
N THR A 259 7.77 -3.92 -18.26
CA THR A 259 9.21 -4.03 -17.92
C THR A 259 9.53 -3.34 -16.59
N ILE A 260 9.08 -2.10 -16.40
CA ILE A 260 9.24 -1.38 -15.13
C ILE A 260 8.67 -2.19 -13.97
N GLU A 261 7.50 -2.79 -14.18
CA GLU A 261 6.76 -3.45 -13.12
C GLU A 261 7.34 -4.80 -12.75
N ILE A 262 7.79 -5.58 -13.73
CA ILE A 262 8.46 -6.85 -13.47
C ILE A 262 9.78 -6.61 -12.72
N ILE A 263 10.53 -5.53 -13.05
CA ILE A 263 11.71 -5.10 -12.29
C ILE A 263 11.34 -4.82 -10.83
N VAL A 264 10.25 -4.10 -10.56
CA VAL A 264 9.79 -3.81 -9.19
C VAL A 264 9.36 -5.10 -8.46
N VAL A 265 8.61 -5.98 -9.11
CA VAL A 265 8.16 -7.27 -8.54
C VAL A 265 9.35 -8.13 -8.10
N TYR A 266 10.35 -8.29 -8.96
CA TYR A 266 11.55 -9.06 -8.63
C TYR A 266 12.44 -8.32 -7.64
N SER A 267 12.50 -6.98 -7.68
CA SER A 267 13.20 -6.19 -6.66
C SER A 267 12.63 -6.47 -5.27
N TYR A 268 11.30 -6.45 -5.10
CA TYR A 268 10.65 -6.78 -3.82
C TYR A 268 10.94 -8.21 -3.35
N LEU A 269 11.06 -9.16 -4.28
CA LEU A 269 11.41 -10.54 -3.96
C LEU A 269 12.88 -10.66 -3.51
N LEU A 270 13.81 -10.16 -4.33
CA LEU A 270 15.26 -10.32 -4.13
C LEU A 270 15.75 -9.60 -2.88
N VAL A 271 15.25 -8.38 -2.63
CA VAL A 271 15.64 -7.62 -1.43
C VAL A 271 14.99 -8.16 -0.15
N ARG A 272 14.17 -9.21 -0.24
CA ARG A 272 13.40 -9.79 0.88
C ARG A 272 12.59 -8.72 1.59
N MET A 273 11.72 -8.06 0.81
CA MET A 273 10.87 -6.98 1.30
C MET A 273 9.99 -7.45 2.48
N ASP A 274 9.61 -8.73 2.46
CA ASP A 274 8.92 -9.42 3.54
C ASP A 274 9.64 -9.27 4.88
N GLN A 275 10.94 -9.52 4.93
CA GLN A 275 11.71 -9.44 6.17
C GLN A 275 12.04 -8.00 6.55
N ARG A 276 12.33 -7.15 5.56
CA ARG A 276 12.76 -5.76 5.80
C ARG A 276 11.64 -4.87 6.31
N PHE A 277 10.42 -5.09 5.83
CA PHE A 277 9.29 -4.23 6.13
C PHE A 277 8.24 -4.89 7.03
N HIS A 278 8.54 -6.04 7.63
CA HIS A 278 7.65 -6.67 8.61
C HIS A 278 7.36 -5.74 9.79
N VAL A 279 6.07 -5.63 10.14
CA VAL A 279 5.57 -4.85 11.27
C VAL A 279 4.78 -5.80 12.17
N PRO A 280 5.02 -5.84 13.49
CA PRO A 280 4.27 -6.70 14.41
C PRO A 280 2.76 -6.48 14.36
N ASN A 281 1.99 -7.55 14.57
CA ASN A 281 0.54 -7.49 14.62
C ASN A 281 0.06 -6.52 15.71
N GLY A 282 -1.04 -5.80 15.47
CA GLY A 282 -1.61 -4.86 16.43
C GLY A 282 -0.88 -3.51 16.55
N SER A 283 0.23 -3.30 15.83
CA SER A 283 1.00 -2.03 15.86
C SER A 283 0.14 -0.78 15.59
N SER A 284 -0.92 -0.91 14.79
CA SER A 284 -1.84 0.20 14.53
C SER A 284 -2.66 0.64 15.75
N ARG A 285 -3.05 -0.30 16.61
CA ARG A 285 -3.76 -0.01 17.87
C ARG A 285 -2.80 0.61 18.89
N ARG A 286 -1.57 0.11 18.92
CA ARG A 286 -0.53 0.52 19.86
C ARG A 286 0.20 1.81 19.45
N ARG A 287 0.12 2.23 18.18
CA ARG A 287 0.80 3.42 17.61
C ARG A 287 2.33 3.41 17.73
N HIS A 288 2.94 2.23 17.73
CA HIS A 288 4.39 2.03 17.70
C HIS A 288 4.72 0.66 17.12
N TYR A 289 5.97 0.42 16.71
CA TYR A 289 6.38 -0.85 16.06
C TYR A 289 7.08 -1.84 16.98
N ARG A 290 7.10 -1.59 18.28
CA ARG A 290 7.63 -2.56 19.24
C ARG A 290 6.66 -3.75 19.32
N GLY A 291 7.21 -4.96 19.44
CA GLY A 291 6.43 -6.16 19.64
C GLY A 291 5.62 -6.11 20.94
N PRO A 292 4.73 -7.08 21.20
CA PRO A 292 4.25 -7.29 22.56
C PRO A 292 5.47 -7.41 23.47
N GLY A 293 5.59 -6.52 24.47
CA GLY A 293 6.51 -6.81 25.56
C GLY A 293 6.04 -8.06 26.31
N PRO A 294 6.86 -8.63 27.21
CA PRO A 294 6.31 -9.50 28.25
C PRO A 294 5.17 -8.73 28.92
N GLU A 295 4.01 -9.36 29.04
CA GLU A 295 2.77 -8.76 29.55
C GLU A 295 3.04 -7.92 30.81
N SER A 296 2.97 -6.59 30.69
CA SER A 296 2.43 -5.81 31.79
C SER A 296 0.93 -5.85 31.59
N ASP A 297 0.25 -6.55 32.50
CA ASP A 297 -1.19 -6.62 32.65
C ASP A 297 -1.78 -5.19 32.74
N ASP A 298 -2.04 -4.58 31.58
CA ASP A 298 -2.72 -3.28 31.46
C ASP A 298 -4.24 -3.48 31.32
N SER A 299 -4.71 -4.68 31.70
CA SER A 299 -6.12 -5.04 31.88
C SER A 299 -6.69 -4.38 33.14
N THR A 300 -5.85 -3.95 34.09
CA THR A 300 -6.29 -3.36 35.35
C THR A 300 -6.66 -1.87 35.24
N THR A 301 -6.00 -1.08 34.37
CA THR A 301 -6.21 0.38 34.38
C THR A 301 -7.52 0.83 33.73
N VAL A 302 -8.08 0.06 32.78
CA VAL A 302 -9.36 0.43 32.14
C VAL A 302 -10.57 0.09 33.04
N GLN A 303 -10.47 -0.93 33.87
CA GLN A 303 -11.59 -1.37 34.71
C GLN A 303 -11.86 -0.46 35.92
N TYR A 304 -10.85 0.30 36.38
CA TYR A 304 -11.05 1.29 37.46
C TYR A 304 -11.65 2.62 36.99
N LEU A 305 -11.59 2.95 35.70
CA LEU A 305 -12.18 4.19 35.18
C LEU A 305 -13.66 4.03 34.79
N GLU A 306 -14.12 2.83 34.44
CA GLU A 306 -15.54 2.57 34.13
C GLU A 306 -16.40 2.26 35.36
N SER A 307 -15.80 1.92 36.51
CA SER A 307 -16.57 1.57 37.74
C SER A 307 -16.88 2.77 38.66
N GLY A 308 -16.45 3.99 38.30
CA GLY A 308 -16.53 5.17 39.17
C GLY A 308 -17.70 6.12 38.92
N GLU A 309 -18.49 5.94 37.86
CA GLU A 309 -19.51 6.92 37.44
C GLU A 309 -20.96 6.59 37.81
N ASP A 310 -21.23 5.42 38.41
CA ASP A 310 -22.58 5.03 38.81
C ASP A 310 -22.67 4.84 40.34
N ARG A 311 -22.82 5.95 41.08
CA ARG A 311 -23.56 6.01 42.36
C ARG A 311 -23.63 7.45 42.90
N VAL A 312 -24.55 8.23 42.33
CA VAL A 312 -25.13 9.39 43.00
C VAL A 312 -26.65 9.24 42.92
N SER A 313 -27.30 8.89 44.03
CA SER A 313 -28.52 9.56 44.54
C SER A 313 -29.13 8.85 45.78
N ALA A 314 -29.66 9.68 46.69
CA ALA A 314 -30.55 9.42 47.84
C ALA A 314 -29.90 8.74 49.08
N THR A 315 -30.05 9.18 50.33
CA THR A 315 -30.92 10.16 51.01
C THR A 315 -30.40 10.38 52.45
N HIS A 316 -30.69 11.56 53.02
CA HIS A 316 -30.59 12.11 54.41
C HIS A 316 -29.92 11.35 55.62
N PRO A 317 -29.39 12.11 56.62
CA PRO A 317 -28.51 11.62 57.69
C PRO A 317 -29.26 11.29 59.00
N PRO A 318 -28.54 10.75 60.00
CA PRO A 318 -28.68 11.32 61.33
C PRO A 318 -27.35 11.58 62.06
N SER A 319 -27.44 12.62 62.86
CA SER A 319 -26.56 13.14 63.91
C SER A 319 -26.27 12.17 65.07
N ARG A 320 -25.07 12.22 65.66
CA ARG A 320 -24.78 12.70 67.04
C ARG A 320 -23.47 12.15 67.62
N ASP A 321 -22.74 13.08 68.24
CA ASP A 321 -21.99 13.01 69.50
C ASP A 321 -20.65 12.26 69.59
N SER A 322 -19.60 13.09 69.64
CA SER A 322 -18.43 13.08 70.53
C SER A 322 -18.25 11.93 71.52
N GLU A 323 -17.06 11.30 71.49
CA GLU A 323 -16.29 11.05 72.72
C GLU A 323 -14.79 10.81 72.45
N SER A 324 -14.00 11.25 73.42
CA SER A 324 -12.55 11.40 73.45
C SER A 324 -11.79 10.15 73.91
N THR A 325 -10.47 10.17 73.70
CA THR A 325 -9.43 9.61 74.60
C THR A 325 -9.10 8.11 74.46
N GLN A 326 -7.87 7.77 74.04
CA GLN A 326 -6.73 7.36 74.91
C GLN A 326 -5.67 6.53 74.16
N VAL A 327 -4.40 6.86 74.41
CA VAL A 327 -3.16 6.12 74.09
C VAL A 327 -2.89 5.09 75.22
N PRO A 328 -2.35 3.88 74.95
CA PRO A 328 -0.93 3.55 75.22
C PRO A 328 -0.29 2.66 74.12
N GLU A 329 0.93 2.93 73.66
CA GLU A 329 2.21 2.51 74.26
C GLU A 329 2.39 0.98 74.36
N LYS A 330 3.11 0.41 73.37
CA LYS A 330 4.01 -0.72 73.61
C LYS A 330 5.13 -0.74 72.57
N GLN A 331 6.24 -0.13 72.96
CA GLN A 331 7.55 -0.26 72.36
C GLN A 331 8.19 -1.57 72.84
N GLU A 332 9.23 -2.00 72.13
CA GLU A 332 10.25 -2.97 72.57
C GLU A 332 9.90 -4.47 72.56
N SER A 333 10.13 -5.10 71.42
CA SER A 333 10.98 -6.29 71.32
C SER A 333 11.18 -6.61 69.84
N GLU A 334 12.45 -6.61 69.40
CA GLU A 334 13.01 -7.20 68.16
C GLU A 334 14.11 -6.34 67.51
N LYS A 335 14.50 -5.22 68.12
CA LYS A 335 15.75 -4.51 67.76
C LYS A 335 17.00 -5.02 68.49
N GLN A 336 17.06 -6.32 68.78
CA GLN A 336 18.21 -7.00 69.39
C GLN A 336 18.54 -8.33 68.67
N ILE A 337 18.71 -8.29 67.34
CA ILE A 337 19.36 -9.39 66.60
C ILE A 337 20.48 -8.88 65.66
N SER A 338 20.69 -7.56 65.53
CA SER A 338 21.64 -7.01 64.55
C SER A 338 23.07 -6.74 65.05
N GLU A 339 23.43 -7.05 66.31
CA GLU A 339 24.76 -6.66 66.86
C GLU A 339 25.62 -7.82 67.39
N LYS A 340 25.29 -9.08 67.08
CA LYS A 340 26.09 -10.23 67.56
C LYS A 340 26.77 -11.08 66.48
N GLN A 341 26.96 -10.56 65.26
CA GLN A 341 27.68 -11.28 64.19
C GLN A 341 28.87 -10.50 63.58
N ALA A 342 29.38 -9.47 64.24
CA ALA A 342 30.52 -8.68 63.74
C ALA A 342 31.78 -8.70 64.64
N SER A 343 31.96 -9.71 65.51
CA SER A 343 33.16 -9.81 66.36
C SER A 343 33.82 -11.20 66.42
N GLU A 344 33.59 -12.08 65.45
CA GLU A 344 34.38 -13.30 65.28
C GLU A 344 35.02 -13.32 63.88
N GLN A 345 35.91 -12.36 63.64
CA GLN A 345 36.95 -12.39 62.61
C GLN A 345 37.97 -11.28 62.91
N SER A 346 38.68 -11.42 64.04
CA SER A 346 40.03 -10.89 64.23
C SER A 346 40.75 -11.62 65.34
#